data_AF-A0A7W1DXR8-F1
#
_entry.id   AF-A0A7W1DXR8-F1
#
_cell.length_a   1.000
_cell.length_b   1.000
_cell.length_c   1.000
_cell.angle_alpha   90.00
_cell.angle_beta   90.00
_cell.angle_gamma   90.00
#
_symmetry.space_group_name_H-M   'P 1'
#
loop_
_entity.id
_entity.type
_entity.pdbx_description
1 polymer ?
#
loop_
_entity_poly.entity_id
_entity_poly.type
_entity_poly.pdbx_seq_one_letter_code
_entity_poly.pdbx_strand_id
1 'polypeptide(L)'
;MANTFQSRGSGTRRGPGRGGPGGRRGKGRGGTGARTVAVRRAAPVVREPVTLPSVMSVAELADALETTGIDVIKELMKLGIMANLNQQINYETAAKVATELGWETHEQSGEAPSTAAADEETRRAEVDADPQAAPRPPVVTIMGHVDHGKTKLLDAIRSANVAEGEAGGITQHIGAYQVETQGRKVTFLDTPGHEAFTAMRARGAQATDIAVLVVAADDGVMPTTREAVAHIKSANVPMVVAINKIDLAAANPDRVKQQLAEIEVVPEEWGGDVPFVEVSAREQLGLDDLLEVLLLVADVNEFKANPHKPASGVVIEARVDRTRGPVATVLVQGGTLNLRDVVVAGATWGRIKAMFDDRGKRVRRADPSYPVEILGLLDVPQAGDTFLAYDDERAAR
;
A
#
# COMPACT_ATOMS: atom_id res chain seq x y z
N MET A 1 -25.95 35.03 -38.18
CA MET A 1 -26.15 35.24 -39.63
C MET A 1 -25.02 34.50 -40.34
N ALA A 2 -25.20 33.24 -40.71
CA ALA A 2 -25.78 32.81 -42.00
C ALA A 2 -24.96 33.31 -43.20
N ASN A 3 -24.19 32.43 -43.86
CA ASN A 3 -24.58 31.92 -45.17
C ASN A 3 -23.54 30.97 -45.79
N THR A 4 -23.94 29.70 -45.81
CA THR A 4 -23.97 28.80 -46.96
C THR A 4 -23.85 29.47 -48.33
N PHE A 5 -23.01 28.92 -49.23
CA PHE A 5 -23.32 28.88 -50.66
C PHE A 5 -22.91 27.55 -51.29
N GLN A 6 -23.93 26.89 -51.86
CA GLN A 6 -23.89 25.69 -52.69
C GLN A 6 -23.48 26.04 -54.12
N SER A 7 -22.97 25.06 -54.87
CA SER A 7 -23.66 24.37 -55.99
C SER A 7 -22.63 23.76 -56.95
N ARG A 8 -22.65 22.43 -57.15
CA ARG A 8 -23.34 21.63 -58.19
C ARG A 8 -22.55 21.48 -59.49
N GLY A 9 -22.33 20.22 -59.87
CA GLY A 9 -21.93 19.79 -61.21
C GLY A 9 -22.07 18.28 -61.37
N SER A 10 -23.20 17.86 -61.93
CA SER A 10 -23.63 16.49 -62.22
C SER A 10 -23.00 15.90 -63.50
N GLY A 11 -22.85 14.57 -63.58
CA GLY A 11 -22.59 13.88 -64.85
C GLY A 11 -22.61 12.35 -64.73
N THR A 12 -23.55 11.72 -65.42
CA THR A 12 -24.02 10.32 -65.38
C THR A 12 -23.32 9.37 -66.37
N ARG A 13 -23.40 8.04 -66.13
CA ARG A 13 -23.82 6.94 -67.07
C ARG A 13 -23.52 5.54 -66.48
N ARG A 14 -24.54 4.68 -66.26
CA ARG A 14 -24.97 3.47 -67.04
C ARG A 14 -23.87 2.39 -67.16
N GLY A 15 -24.05 1.09 -66.88
CA GLY A 15 -25.23 0.21 -66.84
C GLY A 15 -24.80 -1.28 -66.65
N PRO A 16 -25.68 -2.29 -66.88
CA PRO A 16 -25.85 -3.47 -66.00
C PRO A 16 -25.70 -4.87 -66.68
N GLY A 17 -25.80 -5.97 -65.88
CA GLY A 17 -26.12 -7.33 -66.38
C GLY A 17 -26.28 -8.33 -65.20
N ARG A 18 -27.46 -8.85 -64.81
CA ARG A 18 -28.40 -9.85 -65.39
C ARG A 18 -27.85 -11.28 -65.54
N GLY A 19 -28.51 -12.24 -64.87
CA GLY A 19 -28.63 -13.64 -65.33
C GLY A 19 -28.75 -14.72 -64.24
N GLY A 20 -29.97 -15.06 -63.79
CA GLY A 20 -30.30 -16.40 -63.27
C GLY A 20 -30.74 -17.34 -64.41
N PRO A 21 -31.63 -18.33 -64.22
CA PRO A 21 -31.75 -19.36 -63.17
C PRO A 21 -32.07 -20.78 -63.75
N GLY A 22 -32.17 -21.82 -62.89
CA GLY A 22 -33.15 -22.91 -63.07
C GLY A 22 -32.64 -24.36 -63.23
N GLY A 23 -33.44 -25.34 -62.71
CA GLY A 23 -33.44 -26.70 -63.29
C GLY A 23 -33.64 -27.96 -62.42
N ARG A 24 -34.77 -28.06 -61.71
CA ARG A 24 -35.57 -29.26 -61.34
C ARG A 24 -35.10 -30.74 -61.60
N ARG A 25 -35.31 -31.54 -60.54
CA ARG A 25 -36.01 -32.87 -60.38
C ARG A 25 -35.55 -34.13 -61.14
N GLY A 26 -35.35 -35.21 -60.36
CA GLY A 26 -35.54 -36.61 -60.77
C GLY A 26 -35.70 -37.56 -59.56
N LYS A 27 -36.79 -38.35 -59.54
CA LYS A 27 -37.20 -39.34 -58.51
C LYS A 27 -36.41 -40.65 -58.62
N GLY A 28 -36.20 -41.35 -57.50
CA GLY A 28 -35.84 -42.77 -57.45
C GLY A 28 -36.20 -43.41 -56.10
N ARG A 29 -36.93 -44.52 -56.14
CA ARG A 29 -37.56 -45.25 -55.02
C ARG A 29 -36.65 -46.42 -54.58
N GLY A 30 -36.66 -46.75 -53.29
CA GLY A 30 -36.50 -48.13 -52.79
C GLY A 30 -35.24 -48.44 -51.97
N GLY A 31 -35.42 -49.12 -50.84
CA GLY A 31 -34.35 -49.90 -50.19
C GLY A 31 -34.23 -49.71 -48.67
N THR A 32 -35.02 -50.48 -47.92
CA THR A 32 -34.85 -50.77 -46.49
C THR A 32 -33.46 -51.33 -46.17
N GLY A 33 -32.84 -50.81 -45.10
CA GLY A 33 -31.65 -51.39 -44.49
C GLY A 33 -31.32 -50.65 -43.19
N ALA A 34 -31.81 -51.17 -42.07
CA ALA A 34 -31.45 -50.69 -40.75
C ALA A 34 -29.93 -50.83 -40.54
N ARG A 35 -29.23 -49.71 -40.44
CA ARG A 35 -27.86 -49.63 -39.92
C ARG A 35 -27.92 -48.94 -38.58
N THR A 36 -27.79 -49.74 -37.52
CA THR A 36 -27.44 -49.30 -36.17
C THR A 36 -26.18 -48.45 -36.24
N VAL A 37 -26.33 -47.15 -36.02
CA VAL A 37 -25.18 -46.26 -35.78
C VAL A 37 -24.75 -46.52 -34.34
N ALA A 38 -23.67 -47.30 -34.20
CA ALA A 38 -22.99 -47.44 -32.92
C ALA A 38 -22.52 -46.06 -32.47
N VAL A 39 -23.08 -45.58 -31.36
CA VAL A 39 -22.62 -44.37 -30.67
C VAL A 39 -21.18 -44.62 -30.25
N ARG A 40 -20.23 -44.00 -30.95
CA ARG A 40 -18.85 -43.91 -30.49
C ARG A 40 -18.87 -43.15 -29.18
N ARG A 41 -18.60 -43.85 -28.06
CA ARG A 41 -18.24 -43.19 -26.80
C ARG A 41 -17.03 -42.30 -27.08
N ALA A 42 -17.20 -40.99 -26.92
CA ALA A 42 -16.10 -40.05 -26.91
C ALA A 42 -15.16 -40.44 -25.76
N ALA A 43 -13.85 -40.47 -26.04
CA ALA A 43 -12.83 -40.64 -25.02
C ALA A 43 -12.92 -39.49 -24.00
N PRO A 44 -12.61 -39.72 -22.71
CA PRO A 44 -12.60 -38.65 -21.73
C PRO A 44 -11.53 -37.62 -22.11
N VAL A 45 -11.95 -36.38 -22.32
CA VAL A 45 -11.04 -35.24 -22.49
C VAL A 45 -10.42 -35.00 -21.11
N VAL A 46 -9.11 -35.23 -20.99
CA VAL A 46 -8.35 -34.81 -19.82
C VAL A 46 -8.33 -33.28 -19.86
N ARG A 47 -9.07 -32.65 -18.95
CA ARG A 47 -9.11 -31.19 -18.81
C ARG A 47 -8.00 -30.77 -17.84
N GLU A 48 -7.29 -29.70 -18.14
CA GLU A 48 -6.28 -29.14 -17.23
C GLU A 48 -6.97 -28.61 -15.96
N PRO A 49 -6.34 -28.68 -14.77
CA PRO A 49 -6.93 -28.20 -13.53
C PRO A 49 -7.20 -26.70 -13.59
N VAL A 50 -8.41 -26.28 -13.21
CA VAL A 50 -8.80 -24.87 -13.20
C VAL A 50 -8.48 -24.28 -11.83
N THR A 51 -7.70 -23.21 -11.81
CA THR A 51 -7.44 -22.44 -10.58
C THR A 51 -8.61 -21.50 -10.29
N LEU A 52 -9.23 -21.64 -9.12
CA LEU A 52 -10.36 -20.82 -8.68
C LEU A 52 -9.98 -19.97 -7.46
N PRO A 53 -10.42 -18.70 -7.37
CA PRO A 53 -10.20 -17.87 -6.19
C PRO A 53 -11.05 -18.32 -4.99
N SER A 54 -10.70 -17.84 -3.79
CA SER A 54 -11.36 -18.21 -2.52
C SER A 54 -12.83 -17.79 -2.44
N VAL A 55 -13.20 -16.68 -3.11
CA VAL A 55 -14.58 -16.22 -3.28
C VAL A 55 -14.78 -15.77 -4.73
N MET A 56 -15.86 -16.22 -5.37
CA MET A 56 -16.22 -15.81 -6.74
C MET A 56 -17.73 -15.74 -6.95
N SER A 57 -18.17 -15.01 -7.97
CA SER A 57 -19.57 -15.03 -8.38
C SER A 57 -19.92 -16.28 -9.18
N VAL A 58 -21.21 -16.65 -9.21
CA VAL A 58 -21.70 -17.78 -10.02
C VAL A 58 -21.43 -17.57 -11.52
N ALA A 59 -21.45 -16.32 -12.00
CA ALA A 59 -21.09 -15.96 -13.36
C ALA A 59 -19.60 -16.22 -13.65
N GLU A 60 -18.71 -15.78 -12.74
CA GLU A 60 -17.27 -16.03 -12.84
C GLU A 60 -16.94 -17.52 -12.81
N LEU A 61 -17.66 -18.31 -12.00
CA LEU A 61 -17.48 -19.76 -11.96
C LEU A 61 -17.91 -20.41 -13.27
N ALA A 62 -18.99 -19.92 -13.89
CA ALA A 62 -19.45 -20.44 -15.18
C ALA A 62 -18.45 -20.16 -16.29
N ASP A 63 -17.89 -18.95 -16.31
CA ASP A 63 -16.86 -18.55 -17.27
C ASP A 63 -15.57 -19.35 -17.07
N ALA A 64 -15.14 -19.57 -15.82
CA ALA A 64 -13.94 -20.34 -15.48
C ALA A 64 -14.05 -21.83 -15.83
N LEU A 65 -15.26 -22.40 -15.77
CA LEU A 65 -15.54 -23.81 -16.09
C LEU A 65 -16.04 -24.02 -17.52
N GLU A 66 -15.94 -22.99 -18.38
CA GLU A 66 -16.41 -22.98 -19.78
C GLU A 66 -17.85 -23.51 -19.95
N THR A 67 -18.74 -23.17 -19.01
CA THR A 67 -20.12 -23.66 -18.95
C THR A 67 -21.12 -22.50 -18.87
N THR A 68 -22.41 -22.79 -18.97
CA THR A 68 -23.44 -21.76 -18.84
C THR A 68 -23.78 -21.53 -17.37
N GLY A 69 -24.01 -20.27 -16.96
CA GLY A 69 -24.41 -19.95 -15.59
C GLY A 69 -25.70 -20.66 -15.15
N ILE A 70 -26.56 -21.04 -16.10
CA ILE A 70 -27.76 -21.85 -15.83
C ILE A 70 -27.39 -23.26 -15.35
N ASP A 71 -26.34 -23.86 -15.90
CA ASP A 71 -25.92 -25.21 -15.52
C ASP A 71 -25.21 -25.21 -14.16
N VAL A 72 -24.44 -24.18 -13.85
CA VAL A 72 -23.87 -23.96 -12.50
C VAL A 72 -24.97 -23.78 -11.45
N ILE A 73 -26.00 -22.98 -11.75
CA ILE A 73 -27.15 -22.78 -10.84
C ILE A 73 -27.91 -24.08 -10.61
N LYS A 74 -28.06 -24.94 -11.64
CA LYS A 74 -28.70 -26.25 -11.48
C LYS A 74 -27.94 -27.16 -10.51
N GLU A 75 -26.61 -27.18 -10.57
CA GLU A 75 -25.80 -27.99 -9.66
C GLU A 75 -25.83 -27.41 -8.22
N LEU A 76 -25.79 -26.09 -8.07
CA LEU A 76 -25.97 -25.42 -6.78
C LEU A 76 -27.32 -25.77 -6.13
N MET A 77 -28.41 -25.83 -6.93
CA MET A 77 -29.73 -26.25 -6.45
C MET A 77 -29.76 -27.71 -5.98
N LYS A 78 -29.03 -28.62 -6.64
CA LYS A 78 -28.91 -30.03 -6.17
C LYS A 78 -28.18 -30.15 -4.84
N LEU A 79 -27.24 -29.24 -4.59
CA LEU A 79 -26.53 -29.10 -3.30
C LEU A 79 -27.35 -28.34 -2.24
N GLY A 80 -28.59 -27.95 -2.55
CA GLY A 80 -29.51 -27.26 -1.63
C GLY A 80 -29.26 -25.75 -1.51
N ILE A 81 -28.43 -25.17 -2.38
CA ILE A 81 -28.06 -23.75 -2.35
C ILE A 81 -28.81 -23.02 -3.47
N MET A 82 -29.74 -22.14 -3.09
CA MET A 82 -30.37 -21.24 -4.06
C MET A 82 -29.45 -20.04 -4.29
N ALA A 83 -28.95 -19.89 -5.52
CA ALA A 83 -28.08 -18.80 -5.91
C ALA A 83 -28.51 -18.13 -7.22
N ASN A 84 -28.26 -16.83 -7.34
CA ASN A 84 -28.41 -16.09 -8.59
C ASN A 84 -27.03 -15.89 -9.28
N LEU A 85 -27.02 -15.46 -10.54
CA LEU A 85 -25.80 -15.28 -11.35
C LEU A 85 -24.73 -14.37 -10.69
N ASN A 86 -25.15 -13.36 -9.94
CA ASN A 86 -24.25 -12.38 -9.33
C ASN A 86 -23.90 -12.73 -7.87
N GLN A 87 -24.41 -13.85 -7.36
CA GLN A 87 -24.19 -14.25 -5.97
C GLN A 87 -22.79 -14.78 -5.78
N GLN A 88 -22.13 -14.32 -4.71
CA GLN A 88 -20.82 -14.81 -4.33
C GLN A 88 -20.92 -16.15 -3.61
N ILE A 89 -20.01 -17.06 -3.95
CA ILE A 89 -19.85 -18.40 -3.39
C ILE A 89 -18.39 -18.63 -3.02
N ASN A 90 -18.17 -19.43 -1.98
CA ASN A 90 -16.83 -19.78 -1.52
C ASN A 90 -16.23 -20.92 -2.36
N TYR A 91 -14.90 -21.05 -2.32
CA TYR A 91 -14.16 -22.09 -3.02
C TYR A 91 -14.69 -23.50 -2.69
N GLU A 92 -15.00 -23.81 -1.42
CA GLU A 92 -15.53 -25.14 -1.07
C GLU A 92 -16.81 -25.52 -1.80
N THR A 93 -17.71 -24.54 -2.01
CA THR A 93 -18.96 -24.76 -2.75
C THR A 93 -18.68 -24.80 -4.25
N ALA A 94 -17.83 -23.91 -4.76
CA ALA A 94 -17.44 -23.86 -6.16
C ALA A 94 -16.72 -25.13 -6.61
N ALA A 95 -15.81 -25.67 -5.79
CA ALA A 95 -15.07 -26.90 -6.04
C ALA A 95 -15.99 -28.13 -6.10
N LYS A 96 -17.02 -28.20 -5.24
CA LYS A 96 -18.04 -29.27 -5.29
C LYS A 96 -18.82 -29.24 -6.60
N VAL A 97 -19.23 -28.05 -7.04
CA VAL A 97 -19.94 -27.87 -8.31
C VAL A 97 -19.04 -28.19 -9.50
N ALA A 98 -17.78 -27.74 -9.47
CA ALA A 98 -16.80 -28.02 -10.51
C ALA A 98 -16.51 -29.52 -10.65
N THR A 99 -16.37 -30.23 -9.52
CA THR A 99 -16.16 -31.69 -9.49
C THR A 99 -17.31 -32.44 -10.15
N GLU A 100 -18.55 -32.03 -9.87
CA GLU A 100 -19.75 -32.64 -10.46
C GLU A 100 -19.86 -32.36 -11.98
N LEU A 101 -19.32 -31.22 -12.43
CA LEU A 101 -19.19 -30.86 -13.84
C LEU A 101 -17.95 -31.46 -14.52
N GLY A 102 -17.18 -32.29 -13.81
CA GLY A 102 -16.02 -33.01 -14.33
C GLY A 102 -14.74 -32.18 -14.42
N TRP A 103 -14.59 -31.16 -13.58
CA TRP A 103 -13.40 -30.32 -13.48
C TRP A 103 -12.66 -30.57 -12.16
N GLU A 104 -11.35 -30.75 -12.23
CA GLU A 104 -10.48 -30.67 -11.05
C GLU A 104 -10.11 -29.20 -10.81
N THR A 105 -10.23 -28.76 -9.56
CA THR A 105 -10.00 -27.36 -9.19
C THR A 105 -8.93 -27.25 -8.12
N HIS A 106 -8.10 -26.21 -8.22
CA HIS A 106 -7.11 -25.86 -7.22
C HIS A 106 -7.48 -24.49 -6.67
N GLU A 107 -7.42 -24.35 -5.34
CA GLU A 107 -7.61 -23.07 -4.70
C GLU A 107 -6.43 -22.17 -5.06
N GLN A 108 -6.71 -21.09 -5.78
CA GLN A 108 -5.79 -20.00 -5.87
C GLN A 108 -5.75 -19.37 -4.49
N SER A 109 -4.70 -19.68 -3.74
CA SER A 109 -4.30 -18.97 -2.52
C SER A 109 -3.82 -17.57 -2.93
N GLY A 110 -4.75 -16.78 -3.47
CA GLY A 110 -4.66 -15.34 -3.44
C GLY A 110 -4.92 -14.96 -1.99
N GLU A 111 -3.94 -14.27 -1.42
CA GLU A 111 -4.09 -13.47 -0.22
C GLU A 111 -5.54 -12.98 -0.14
N ALA A 112 -6.25 -13.43 0.89
CA ALA A 112 -7.51 -12.78 1.25
C ALA A 112 -7.23 -11.27 1.28
N PRO A 113 -8.20 -10.40 0.94
CA PRO A 113 -8.05 -8.98 1.19
C PRO A 113 -7.97 -8.81 2.72
N SER A 114 -6.74 -8.97 3.21
CA SER A 114 -6.36 -8.94 4.58
C SER A 114 -6.48 -7.48 5.00
N THR A 115 -7.26 -7.24 6.03
CA THR A 115 -7.24 -5.93 6.65
C THR A 115 -5.79 -5.67 7.09
N ALA A 116 -5.25 -4.49 6.80
CA ALA A 116 -3.85 -4.15 7.09
C ALA A 116 -3.38 -4.45 8.54
N ALA A 117 -4.33 -4.60 9.48
CA ALA A 117 -4.09 -5.04 10.85
C ALA A 117 -3.70 -6.54 10.99
N ALA A 118 -4.31 -7.44 10.22
CA ALA A 118 -4.02 -8.88 10.28
C ALA A 118 -2.64 -9.21 9.67
N ASP A 119 -2.23 -8.47 8.64
CA ASP A 119 -0.89 -8.60 8.04
C ASP A 119 0.22 -8.13 8.98
N GLU A 120 -0.05 -7.13 9.82
CA GLU A 120 0.94 -6.57 10.75
C GLU A 120 1.14 -7.46 11.98
N GLU A 121 0.06 -8.02 12.55
CA GLU A 121 0.17 -8.98 13.65
C GLU A 121 0.89 -10.26 13.23
N THR A 122 0.62 -10.74 12.01
CA THR A 122 1.34 -11.88 11.43
C THR A 122 2.82 -11.55 11.19
N ARG A 123 3.14 -10.38 10.63
CA ARG A 123 4.53 -9.92 10.46
C ARG A 123 5.28 -9.80 11.78
N ARG A 124 4.66 -9.23 12.81
CA ARG A 124 5.27 -9.11 14.15
C ARG A 124 5.55 -10.49 14.74
N ALA A 125 4.60 -11.42 14.65
CA ALA A 125 4.79 -12.78 15.13
C ALA A 125 5.93 -13.52 14.39
N GLU A 126 6.08 -13.31 13.08
CA GLU A 126 7.20 -13.87 12.30
C GLU A 126 8.55 -13.28 12.68
N VAL A 127 8.60 -11.98 13.01
CA VAL A 127 9.82 -11.31 13.47
C VAL A 127 10.18 -11.75 14.90
N ASP A 128 9.21 -11.86 15.80
CA ASP A 128 9.44 -12.31 17.18
C ASP A 128 9.86 -13.79 17.27
N ALA A 129 9.42 -14.61 16.32
CA ALA A 129 9.86 -15.99 16.20
C ALA A 129 11.29 -16.12 15.63
N ASP A 130 11.87 -15.05 15.10
CA ASP A 130 13.18 -15.06 14.46
C ASP A 130 14.31 -14.90 15.49
N PRO A 131 15.19 -15.92 15.67
CA PRO A 131 16.30 -15.83 16.63
C PRO A 131 17.32 -14.74 16.31
N GLN A 132 17.31 -14.21 15.08
CA GLN A 132 18.23 -13.17 14.62
C GLN A 132 17.57 -11.77 14.59
N ALA A 133 16.35 -11.64 15.12
CA ALA A 133 15.71 -10.35 15.29
C ALA A 133 16.49 -9.49 16.30
N ALA A 134 16.83 -8.26 15.90
CA ALA A 134 17.54 -7.29 16.72
C ALA A 134 16.67 -6.04 16.94
N PRO A 135 16.86 -5.31 18.06
CA PRO A 135 16.21 -4.02 18.26
C PRO A 135 16.57 -3.05 17.13
N ARG A 136 15.58 -2.31 16.63
CA ARG A 136 15.77 -1.31 15.58
C ARG A 136 15.33 0.09 16.01
N PRO A 137 15.84 1.15 15.36
CA PRO A 137 15.35 2.51 15.58
C PRO A 137 13.83 2.62 15.35
N PRO A 138 13.08 3.32 16.21
CA PRO A 138 11.67 3.59 15.93
C PRO A 138 11.52 4.56 14.75
N VAL A 139 10.54 4.28 13.91
CA VAL A 139 10.09 5.16 12.83
C VAL A 139 8.90 5.97 13.33
N VAL A 140 9.03 7.29 13.32
CA VAL A 140 8.12 8.24 13.94
C VAL A 140 7.52 9.15 12.87
N THR A 141 6.20 9.25 12.81
CA THR A 141 5.51 10.24 11.96
C THR A 141 4.95 11.37 12.80
N ILE A 142 4.92 12.58 12.24
CA ILE A 142 4.32 13.74 12.90
C ILE A 142 2.98 14.10 12.26
N MET A 143 1.92 14.12 13.07
CA MET A 143 0.56 14.44 12.66
C MET A 143 0.01 15.62 13.45
N GLY A 144 -1.07 16.25 12.97
CA GLY A 144 -1.68 17.40 13.64
C GLY A 144 -2.30 18.40 12.67
N HIS A 145 -2.90 19.46 13.20
CA HIS A 145 -3.53 20.54 12.42
C HIS A 145 -2.51 21.43 11.70
N VAL A 146 -2.99 22.17 10.72
CA VAL A 146 -2.21 23.22 10.03
C VAL A 146 -1.81 24.27 11.08
N ASP A 147 -0.64 24.87 10.92
CA ASP A 147 -0.10 25.92 11.82
C ASP A 147 0.13 25.54 13.29
N HIS A 148 -0.05 24.27 13.66
CA HIS A 148 0.39 23.75 14.96
C HIS A 148 1.91 23.58 15.09
N GLY A 149 2.66 23.93 14.05
CA GLY A 149 4.12 23.96 14.07
C GLY A 149 4.82 22.63 13.83
N LYS A 150 4.17 21.67 13.13
CA LYS A 150 4.77 20.36 12.77
C LYS A 150 6.14 20.49 12.07
N THR A 151 6.18 21.24 10.97
CA THR A 151 7.43 21.46 10.21
C THR A 151 8.47 22.20 11.06
N LYS A 152 8.05 23.18 11.87
CA LYS A 152 8.96 23.88 12.79
C LYS A 152 9.54 22.94 13.86
N LEU A 153 8.74 22.02 14.39
CA LEU A 153 9.18 21.02 15.36
C LEU A 153 10.21 20.08 14.73
N LEU A 154 9.94 19.59 13.52
CA LEU A 154 10.90 18.78 12.76
C LEU A 154 12.19 19.55 12.45
N ASP A 155 12.08 20.81 12.03
CA ASP A 155 13.24 21.67 11.79
C ASP A 155 14.05 21.92 13.06
N ALA A 156 13.39 22.10 14.21
CA ALA A 156 14.03 22.30 15.50
C ALA A 156 14.77 21.04 15.97
N ILE A 157 14.13 19.87 15.88
CA ILE A 157 14.73 18.56 16.19
C ILE A 157 15.93 18.30 15.27
N ARG A 158 15.79 18.59 13.97
CA ARG A 158 16.88 18.44 13.00
C ARG A 158 18.05 19.39 13.34
N SER A 159 17.77 20.66 13.59
CA SER A 159 18.80 21.67 13.85
C SER A 159 19.55 21.43 15.15
N ALA A 160 18.86 20.97 16.21
CA ALA A 160 19.50 20.58 17.46
C ALA A 160 20.51 19.43 17.28
N ASN A 161 20.28 18.57 16.28
CA ASN A 161 21.14 17.43 15.98
C ASN A 161 22.18 17.69 14.86
N VAL A 162 22.22 18.90 14.29
CA VAL A 162 23.19 19.29 13.25
C VAL A 162 24.25 20.19 13.88
N ALA A 163 25.49 19.70 13.97
CA ALA A 163 26.64 20.52 14.32
C ALA A 163 26.74 21.74 13.38
N GLU A 164 27.10 22.92 13.90
CA GLU A 164 27.04 24.31 13.39
C GLU A 164 27.55 24.62 11.93
N GLY A 165 27.61 23.67 11.00
CA GLY A 165 28.30 23.81 9.71
C GLY A 165 27.45 24.03 8.46
N GLU A 166 26.12 23.83 8.46
CA GLU A 166 25.33 23.86 7.21
C GLU A 166 24.41 25.08 7.11
N ALA A 167 24.98 26.13 6.51
CA ALA A 167 24.24 27.29 6.03
C ALA A 167 23.31 26.87 4.88
N GLY A 168 22.03 26.68 5.17
CA GLY A 168 21.04 26.36 4.14
C GLY A 168 19.71 25.93 4.72
N GLY A 169 18.98 26.87 5.33
CA GLY A 169 17.56 26.68 5.62
C GLY A 169 16.80 26.26 4.35
N ILE A 170 15.74 25.47 4.56
CA ILE A 170 14.88 24.77 3.58
C ILE A 170 15.56 23.65 2.76
N THR A 171 15.51 22.42 3.27
CA THR A 171 15.77 21.19 2.49
C THR A 171 14.49 20.37 2.33
N GLN A 172 13.89 20.48 1.13
CA GLN A 172 12.72 19.76 0.62
C GLN A 172 13.08 18.38 0.04
N HIS A 173 14.22 17.80 0.39
CA HIS A 173 14.82 16.79 -0.51
C HIS A 173 14.40 15.37 -0.19
N ILE A 174 14.03 15.05 1.05
CA ILE A 174 13.63 13.69 1.47
C ILE A 174 12.58 13.83 2.57
N GLY A 175 11.40 13.22 2.40
CA GLY A 175 10.34 13.17 3.42
C GLY A 175 10.66 12.32 4.66
N ALA A 176 11.93 12.01 4.90
CA ALA A 176 12.41 11.20 6.01
C ALA A 176 13.85 11.55 6.40
N TYR A 177 14.17 11.56 7.70
CA TYR A 177 15.52 11.79 8.20
C TYR A 177 15.76 11.05 9.52
N GLN A 178 17.02 10.88 9.90
CA GLN A 178 17.38 10.19 11.14
C GLN A 178 18.11 11.12 12.11
N VAL A 179 17.69 11.10 13.37
CA VAL A 179 18.38 11.80 14.45
C VAL A 179 18.98 10.82 15.44
N GLU A 180 20.03 11.25 16.13
CA GLU A 180 20.70 10.47 17.15
C GLU A 180 20.57 11.20 18.49
N THR A 181 20.07 10.50 19.49
CA THR A 181 19.91 11.01 20.85
C THR A 181 20.28 9.91 21.84
N GLN A 182 21.06 10.26 22.86
CA GLN A 182 21.56 9.30 23.86
C GLN A 182 22.24 8.05 23.25
N GLY A 183 22.88 8.17 22.08
CA GLY A 183 23.52 7.06 21.35
C GLY A 183 22.54 6.09 20.66
N ARG A 184 21.25 6.42 20.65
CA ARG A 184 20.18 5.70 19.95
C ARG A 184 19.64 6.55 18.80
N LYS A 185 19.14 5.88 17.76
CA LYS A 185 18.64 6.55 16.55
C LYS A 185 17.11 6.58 16.56
N VAL A 186 16.54 7.65 16.01
CA VAL A 186 15.11 7.80 15.75
C VAL A 186 14.93 8.28 14.33
N THR A 187 14.09 7.61 13.56
CA THR A 187 13.82 7.97 12.16
C THR A 187 12.50 8.73 12.09
N PHE A 188 12.52 9.96 11.60
CA PHE A 188 11.32 10.78 11.40
C PHE A 188 10.85 10.70 9.96
N LEU A 189 9.54 10.55 9.77
CA LEU A 189 8.84 10.73 8.50
C LEU A 189 8.09 12.06 8.53
N ASP A 190 8.44 12.97 7.62
CA ASP A 190 7.78 14.25 7.43
C ASP A 190 6.71 14.11 6.34
N THR A 191 5.49 13.73 6.74
CA THR A 191 4.34 13.76 5.83
C THR A 191 3.77 15.19 5.77
N PRO A 192 3.68 15.83 4.58
CA PRO A 192 3.08 17.16 4.45
C PRO A 192 1.65 17.20 4.99
N GLY A 193 1.34 18.20 5.81
CA GLY A 193 0.08 18.27 6.57
C GLY A 193 -1.15 18.84 5.86
N HIS A 194 -1.15 19.00 4.53
CA HIS A 194 -2.30 19.55 3.79
C HIS A 194 -3.34 18.47 3.50
N GLU A 195 -4.64 18.80 3.56
CA GLU A 195 -5.79 17.90 3.33
C GLU A 195 -5.75 17.13 1.99
N ALA A 196 -4.90 17.53 1.05
CA ALA A 196 -4.69 16.83 -0.22
C ALA A 196 -3.88 15.52 -0.07
N PHE A 197 -3.37 15.23 1.13
CA PHE A 197 -2.45 14.14 1.42
C PHE A 197 -3.02 13.07 2.36
N THR A 198 -4.35 12.91 2.43
CA THR A 198 -5.03 11.85 3.21
C THR A 198 -4.44 10.47 2.94
N ALA A 199 -4.09 10.18 1.69
CA ALA A 199 -3.43 8.93 1.30
C ALA A 199 -2.02 8.81 1.91
N MET A 200 -1.21 9.87 1.92
CA MET A 200 0.12 9.83 2.56
C MET A 200 0.03 9.75 4.08
N ARG A 201 -1.00 10.33 4.70
CA ARG A 201 -1.20 10.24 6.17
C ARG A 201 -1.60 8.81 6.58
N ALA A 202 -2.51 8.18 5.84
CA ALA A 202 -2.88 6.77 6.06
C ALA A 202 -1.68 5.82 5.85
N ARG A 203 -0.85 6.10 4.83
CA ARG A 203 0.37 5.32 4.54
C ARG A 203 1.49 5.56 5.55
N GLY A 204 1.69 6.81 5.95
CA GLY A 204 2.64 7.20 6.99
C GLY A 204 2.34 6.47 8.28
N ALA A 205 1.07 6.45 8.72
CA ALA A 205 0.66 5.68 9.89
C ALA A 205 1.00 4.18 9.78
N GLN A 206 0.76 3.54 8.64
CA GLN A 206 1.07 2.11 8.44
C GLN A 206 2.57 1.81 8.33
N ALA A 207 3.38 2.79 7.91
CA ALA A 207 4.83 2.66 7.77
C ALA A 207 5.59 2.99 9.06
N THR A 208 4.90 3.52 10.08
CA THR A 208 5.51 4.02 11.32
C THR A 208 5.21 3.16 12.53
N ASP A 209 6.16 3.18 13.44
CA ASP A 209 6.08 2.50 14.73
C ASP A 209 5.40 3.38 15.79
N ILE A 210 5.57 4.70 15.69
CA ILE A 210 5.02 5.67 16.64
C ILE A 210 4.47 6.89 15.89
N ALA A 211 3.35 7.42 16.34
CA ALA A 211 2.79 8.67 15.83
C ALA A 211 2.86 9.78 16.88
N VAL A 212 3.46 10.92 16.52
CA VAL A 212 3.48 12.14 17.34
C VAL A 212 2.33 13.05 16.90
N LEU A 213 1.37 13.29 17.78
CA LEU A 213 0.29 14.25 17.58
C LEU A 213 0.70 15.62 18.11
N VAL A 214 0.90 16.58 17.20
CA VAL A 214 1.25 17.96 17.55
C VAL A 214 -0.02 18.80 17.70
N VAL A 215 -0.23 19.31 18.91
CA VAL A 215 -1.35 20.19 19.24
C VAL A 215 -0.82 21.49 19.79
N ALA A 216 -1.24 22.62 19.22
CA ALA A 216 -0.80 23.92 19.68
C ALA A 216 -1.53 24.33 20.96
N ALA A 217 -0.80 24.85 21.94
CA ALA A 217 -1.32 25.21 23.27
C ALA A 217 -2.25 26.44 23.25
N ASP A 218 -2.10 27.33 22.26
CA ASP A 218 -2.93 28.51 22.02
C ASP A 218 -4.25 28.17 21.29
N ASP A 219 -4.19 27.24 20.34
CA ASP A 219 -5.33 26.85 19.48
C ASP A 219 -6.16 25.71 20.09
N GLY A 220 -5.50 24.64 20.57
CA GLY A 220 -6.14 23.43 21.08
C GLY A 220 -6.61 22.46 20.00
N VAL A 221 -7.60 21.63 20.31
CA VAL A 221 -8.05 20.53 19.44
C VAL A 221 -8.92 21.04 18.30
N MET A 222 -8.40 20.95 17.09
CA MET A 222 -9.09 21.32 15.83
C MET A 222 -9.67 20.09 15.09
N PRO A 223 -10.60 20.25 14.13
CA PRO A 223 -11.19 19.13 13.38
C PRO A 223 -10.18 18.17 12.75
N THR A 224 -9.14 18.67 12.08
CA THR A 224 -8.08 17.82 11.49
C THR A 224 -7.22 17.10 12.55
N THR A 225 -7.24 17.58 13.79
CA THR A 225 -6.59 16.89 14.93
C THR A 225 -7.40 15.65 15.28
N ARG A 226 -8.74 15.75 15.29
CA ARG A 226 -9.62 14.59 15.50
C ARG A 226 -9.46 13.56 14.39
N GLU A 227 -9.33 14.01 13.14
CA GLU A 227 -9.02 13.13 12.01
C GLU A 227 -7.66 12.44 12.17
N ALA A 228 -6.63 13.18 12.58
CA ALA A 228 -5.31 12.60 12.84
C ALA A 228 -5.38 11.52 13.95
N VAL A 229 -6.09 11.78 15.04
CA VAL A 229 -6.33 10.80 16.12
C VAL A 229 -7.06 9.57 15.58
N ALA A 230 -8.10 9.75 14.76
CA ALA A 230 -8.82 8.63 14.16
C ALA A 230 -7.92 7.77 13.27
N HIS A 231 -7.02 8.39 12.48
CA HIS A 231 -6.05 7.66 11.67
C HIS A 231 -5.06 6.85 12.53
N ILE A 232 -4.50 7.46 13.58
CA ILE A 232 -3.55 6.80 14.48
C ILE A 232 -4.21 5.60 15.17
N LYS A 233 -5.42 5.79 15.71
CA LYS A 233 -6.20 4.72 16.34
C LYS A 233 -6.55 3.61 15.34
N SER A 234 -6.97 3.95 14.12
CA SER A 234 -7.30 2.96 13.09
C SER A 234 -6.09 2.15 12.60
N ALA A 235 -4.89 2.72 12.68
CA ALA A 235 -3.65 2.07 12.30
C ALA A 235 -3.04 1.23 13.45
N ASN A 236 -3.62 1.29 14.65
CA ASN A 236 -3.12 0.61 15.85
C ASN A 236 -1.65 0.98 16.17
N VAL A 237 -1.30 2.26 16.02
CA VAL A 237 0.05 2.77 16.26
C VAL A 237 0.09 3.49 17.61
N PRO A 238 1.07 3.20 18.48
CA PRO A 238 1.33 3.97 19.70
C PRO A 238 1.41 5.47 19.44
N MET A 239 0.73 6.26 20.28
CA MET A 239 0.62 7.70 20.12
C MET A 239 1.35 8.44 21.23
N VAL A 240 2.07 9.49 20.87
CA VAL A 240 2.64 10.47 21.82
C VAL A 240 2.10 11.86 21.46
N VAL A 241 1.66 12.62 22.45
CA VAL A 241 1.13 13.98 22.22
C VAL A 241 2.21 15.00 22.53
N ALA A 242 2.52 15.87 21.57
CA ALA A 242 3.39 17.02 21.75
C ALA A 242 2.54 18.30 21.80
N ILE A 243 2.40 18.90 22.98
CA ILE A 243 1.74 20.20 23.16
C ILE A 243 2.74 21.29 22.79
N ASN A 244 2.60 21.88 21.61
CA ASN A 244 3.53 22.87 21.08
C ASN A 244 3.15 24.31 21.42
N LYS A 245 4.09 25.24 21.24
CA LYS A 245 3.95 26.69 21.46
C LYS A 245 3.71 27.09 22.92
N ILE A 246 4.31 26.38 23.87
CA ILE A 246 4.25 26.73 25.31
C ILE A 246 4.93 28.07 25.65
N ASP A 247 5.71 28.62 24.72
CA ASP A 247 6.36 29.92 24.86
C ASP A 247 5.40 31.11 24.73
N LEU A 248 4.18 30.90 24.22
CA LEU A 248 3.20 31.97 24.05
C LEU A 248 2.49 32.26 25.38
N ALA A 249 2.28 33.54 25.69
CA ALA A 249 1.51 33.94 26.87
C ALA A 249 0.04 33.46 26.86
N ALA A 250 -0.49 33.14 25.67
CA ALA A 250 -1.82 32.57 25.48
C ALA A 250 -1.84 31.04 25.54
N ALA A 251 -0.70 30.38 25.76
CA ALA A 251 -0.60 28.93 25.85
C ALA A 251 -1.39 28.41 27.06
N ASN A 252 -2.22 27.39 26.83
CA ASN A 252 -2.94 26.71 27.90
C ASN A 252 -2.89 25.18 27.70
N PRO A 253 -1.81 24.52 28.16
CA PRO A 253 -1.64 23.07 28.05
C PRO A 253 -2.78 22.29 28.73
N ASP A 254 -3.26 22.75 29.88
CA ASP A 254 -4.35 22.09 30.63
C ASP A 254 -5.64 22.02 29.82
N ARG A 255 -5.97 23.11 29.10
CA ARG A 255 -7.12 23.13 28.19
C ARG A 255 -6.97 22.10 27.08
N VAL A 256 -5.76 21.94 26.53
CA VAL A 256 -5.49 20.95 25.48
C VAL A 256 -5.62 19.53 26.02
N LYS A 257 -5.09 19.24 27.22
CA LYS A 257 -5.25 17.94 27.90
C LYS A 257 -6.73 17.58 28.09
N GLN A 258 -7.56 18.53 28.55
CA GLN A 258 -9.02 18.35 28.69
C GLN A 258 -9.70 18.04 27.35
N GLN A 259 -9.42 18.82 26.31
CA GLN A 259 -10.02 18.63 24.99
C GLN A 259 -9.61 17.32 24.33
N LEU A 260 -8.38 16.86 24.56
CA LEU A 260 -7.91 15.56 24.06
C LEU A 260 -8.56 14.40 24.82
N ALA A 261 -8.77 14.54 26.13
CA ALA A 261 -9.51 13.55 26.91
C ALA A 261 -10.95 13.37 26.42
N GLU A 262 -11.62 14.44 25.98
CA GLU A 262 -12.96 14.37 25.37
C GLU A 262 -13.02 13.54 24.08
N ILE A 263 -11.90 13.39 23.36
CA ILE A 263 -11.80 12.54 22.16
C ILE A 263 -11.09 11.22 22.46
N GLU A 264 -11.15 10.78 23.72
CA GLU A 264 -10.60 9.52 24.22
C GLU A 264 -9.07 9.42 24.03
N VAL A 265 -8.36 10.54 24.20
CA VAL A 265 -6.90 10.59 24.26
C VAL A 265 -6.54 11.08 25.66
N VAL A 266 -6.37 10.14 26.58
CA VAL A 266 -6.23 10.42 28.01
C VAL A 266 -4.74 10.44 28.41
N PRO A 267 -4.26 11.49 29.08
CA PRO A 267 -2.88 11.53 29.57
C PRO A 267 -2.56 10.45 30.61
N GLU A 268 -1.32 9.97 30.65
CA GLU A 268 -0.82 9.06 31.69
C GLU A 268 -1.02 9.62 33.11
N GLU A 269 -0.87 10.93 33.30
CA GLU A 269 -1.11 11.62 34.57
C GLU A 269 -2.54 11.43 35.11
N TRP A 270 -3.49 11.16 34.23
CA TRP A 270 -4.91 10.95 34.58
C TRP A 270 -5.31 9.48 34.52
N GLY A 271 -4.33 8.57 34.47
CA GLY A 271 -4.54 7.13 34.38
C GLY A 271 -4.82 6.62 32.96
N GLY A 272 -4.48 7.42 31.93
CA GLY A 272 -4.48 7.00 30.53
C GLY A 272 -3.21 6.27 30.12
N ASP A 273 -3.06 6.07 28.82
CA ASP A 273 -2.00 5.31 28.15
C ASP A 273 -1.17 6.15 27.15
N VAL A 274 -1.52 7.44 27.01
CA VAL A 274 -0.87 8.33 26.05
C VAL A 274 0.07 9.28 26.79
N PRO A 275 1.38 9.29 26.48
CA PRO A 275 2.32 10.26 27.03
C PRO A 275 2.09 11.65 26.43
N PHE A 276 2.13 12.68 27.27
CA PHE A 276 2.00 14.08 26.88
C PHE A 276 3.30 14.81 27.20
N VAL A 277 3.86 15.49 26.20
CA VAL A 277 5.10 16.27 26.33
C VAL A 277 4.83 17.70 25.91
N GLU A 278 5.21 18.64 26.77
CA GLU A 278 5.11 20.06 26.51
C GLU A 278 6.37 20.56 25.80
N VAL A 279 6.22 21.19 24.63
CA VAL A 279 7.33 21.59 23.78
C VAL A 279 7.18 23.02 23.26
N SER A 280 8.31 23.69 23.01
CA SER A 280 8.35 24.87 22.17
C SER A 280 9.32 24.64 21.02
N ALA A 281 8.78 24.49 19.81
CA ALA A 281 9.60 24.40 18.59
C ALA A 281 10.39 25.71 18.32
N ARG A 282 9.93 26.86 18.84
CA ARG A 282 10.62 28.14 18.63
C ARG A 282 11.78 28.35 19.60
N GLU A 283 11.54 28.12 20.88
CA GLU A 283 12.53 28.29 21.94
C GLU A 283 13.37 27.02 22.17
N GLN A 284 13.08 25.95 21.43
CA GLN A 284 13.73 24.63 21.53
C GLN A 284 13.63 24.01 22.94
N LEU A 285 12.48 24.20 23.60
CA LEU A 285 12.19 23.64 24.93
C LEU A 285 11.46 22.30 24.81
N GLY A 286 11.80 21.34 25.68
CA GLY A 286 11.15 20.02 25.77
C GLY A 286 11.42 19.08 24.60
N LEU A 287 12.37 19.41 23.70
CA LEU A 287 12.71 18.56 22.55
C LEU A 287 13.43 17.28 22.99
N ASP A 288 14.34 17.38 23.95
CA ASP A 288 15.05 16.23 24.52
C ASP A 288 14.09 15.30 25.25
N ASP A 289 13.18 15.88 26.05
CA ASP A 289 12.12 15.13 26.76
C ASP A 289 11.23 14.37 25.76
N LEU A 290 10.86 15.01 24.64
CA LEU A 290 10.07 14.36 23.58
C LEU A 290 10.83 13.18 22.96
N LEU A 291 12.12 13.35 22.67
CA LEU A 291 12.95 12.28 22.12
C LEU A 291 13.14 11.12 23.11
N GLU A 292 13.30 11.42 24.39
CA GLU A 292 13.43 10.41 25.45
C GLU A 292 12.14 9.61 25.63
N VAL A 293 10.98 10.29 25.64
CA VAL A 293 9.66 9.62 25.67
C VAL A 293 9.45 8.74 24.44
N LEU A 294 9.87 9.18 23.25
CA LEU A 294 9.79 8.37 22.03
C LEU A 294 10.63 7.10 22.13
N LEU A 295 11.83 7.18 22.70
CA LEU A 295 12.68 6.01 22.94
C LEU A 295 12.08 5.08 23.99
N LEU A 296 11.47 5.62 25.05
CA LEU A 296 10.79 4.83 26.08
C LEU A 296 9.60 4.06 25.51
N VAL A 297 8.75 4.72 24.71
CA VAL A 297 7.64 4.06 24.01
C VAL A 297 8.14 2.98 23.07
N ALA A 298 9.28 3.20 22.39
CA ALA A 298 9.90 2.19 21.55
C ALA A 298 10.41 0.96 22.34
N ASP A 299 10.93 1.17 23.55
CA ASP A 299 11.38 0.08 24.42
C ASP A 299 10.22 -0.76 24.95
N VAL A 300 9.11 -0.12 25.32
CA VAL A 300 7.90 -0.82 25.78
C VAL A 300 7.29 -1.67 24.67
N ASN A 301 7.35 -1.20 23.42
CA ASN A 301 6.81 -1.92 22.26
C ASN A 301 7.82 -2.89 21.61
N GLU A 302 9.06 -2.93 22.09
CA GLU A 302 10.13 -3.83 21.63
C GLU A 302 10.29 -3.93 20.10
N PHE A 303 10.33 -2.80 19.38
CA PHE A 303 10.44 -2.82 17.92
C PHE A 303 11.72 -3.54 17.45
N LYS A 304 11.54 -4.66 16.74
CA LYS A 304 12.60 -5.53 16.22
C LYS A 304 12.56 -5.63 14.70
N ALA A 305 13.71 -5.95 14.10
CA ALA A 305 13.79 -6.49 12.74
C ALA A 305 15.01 -7.40 12.60
N ASN A 306 14.95 -8.33 11.64
CA ASN A 306 16.11 -9.15 11.28
C ASN A 306 16.93 -8.44 10.18
N PRO A 307 18.17 -8.00 10.44
CA PRO A 307 19.02 -7.35 9.45
C PRO A 307 19.64 -8.33 8.42
N HIS A 308 19.63 -9.64 8.67
CA HIS A 308 20.26 -10.65 7.83
C HIS A 308 19.38 -11.15 6.68
N LYS A 309 18.11 -10.76 6.65
CA LYS A 309 17.19 -11.08 5.56
C LYS A 309 17.38 -10.12 4.37
N PRO A 310 16.91 -10.50 3.17
CA PRO A 310 16.79 -9.56 2.06
C PRO A 310 15.95 -8.34 2.48
N ALA A 311 16.32 -7.17 1.99
CA ALA A 311 15.65 -5.94 2.38
C ALA A 311 14.19 -5.92 1.95
N SER A 312 13.31 -5.49 2.84
CA SER A 312 11.92 -5.20 2.57
C SER A 312 11.55 -3.85 3.16
N GLY A 313 10.57 -3.19 2.58
CA GLY A 313 10.08 -1.93 3.12
C GLY A 313 9.10 -1.24 2.20
N VAL A 314 9.02 0.08 2.33
CA VAL A 314 8.02 0.90 1.64
C VAL A 314 8.66 2.08 0.92
N VAL A 315 8.12 2.42 -0.25
CA VAL A 315 8.45 3.63 -1.00
C VAL A 315 7.75 4.82 -0.35
N ILE A 316 8.53 5.78 0.16
CA ILE A 316 8.01 7.02 0.77
C ILE A 316 7.63 8.01 -0.34
N GLU A 317 8.57 8.26 -1.24
CA GLU A 317 8.41 9.21 -2.35
C GLU A 317 9.16 8.70 -3.58
N ALA A 318 8.69 9.06 -4.77
CA ALA A 318 9.37 8.73 -6.00
C ALA A 318 9.18 9.84 -7.04
N ARG A 319 10.23 10.14 -7.80
CA ARG A 319 10.22 11.22 -8.81
C ARG A 319 11.21 10.91 -9.93
N VAL A 320 11.03 11.56 -11.09
CA VAL A 320 12.04 11.56 -12.15
C VAL A 320 12.99 12.74 -11.93
N ASP A 321 14.26 12.45 -11.68
CA ASP A 321 15.33 13.45 -11.71
C ASP A 321 15.84 13.62 -13.14
N ARG A 322 15.93 14.87 -13.61
CA ARG A 322 16.37 15.18 -14.99
C ARG A 322 17.79 14.69 -15.30
N THR A 323 18.64 14.60 -14.29
CA THR A 323 20.05 14.23 -14.42
C THR A 323 20.33 12.79 -14.00
N ARG A 324 19.57 12.28 -13.03
CA ARG A 324 19.83 10.97 -12.42
C ARG A 324 18.83 9.88 -12.84
N GLY A 325 17.75 10.23 -13.53
CA GLY A 325 16.69 9.31 -13.92
C GLY A 325 15.69 9.06 -12.78
N PRO A 326 14.99 7.91 -12.76
CA PRO A 326 14.08 7.54 -11.68
C PRO A 326 14.81 7.48 -10.33
N VAL A 327 14.35 8.28 -9.38
CA VAL A 327 14.76 8.25 -7.96
C VAL A 327 13.57 7.82 -7.11
N ALA A 328 13.83 7.01 -6.10
CA ALA A 328 12.85 6.66 -5.08
C ALA A 328 13.48 6.78 -3.71
N THR A 329 12.78 7.44 -2.78
CA THR A 329 13.08 7.42 -1.36
C THR A 329 12.36 6.24 -0.75
N VAL A 330 13.10 5.32 -0.16
CA VAL A 330 12.56 4.12 0.47
C VAL A 330 12.92 4.07 1.94
N LEU A 331 12.02 3.52 2.75
CA LEU A 331 12.26 3.20 4.15
C LEU A 331 12.42 1.69 4.27
N VAL A 332 13.61 1.25 4.68
CA VAL A 332 13.87 -0.17 4.95
C VAL A 332 13.15 -0.54 6.25
N GLN A 333 12.27 -1.54 6.24
CA GLN A 333 11.55 -2.03 7.43
C GLN A 333 12.17 -3.33 7.96
N GLY A 334 12.59 -4.22 7.06
CA GLY A 334 13.24 -5.47 7.38
C GLY A 334 14.45 -5.73 6.49
N GLY A 335 15.38 -6.56 6.95
CA GLY A 335 16.59 -6.89 6.21
C GLY A 335 17.56 -5.72 6.05
N THR A 336 18.58 -5.93 5.23
CA THR A 336 19.59 -4.91 4.92
C THR A 336 19.65 -4.68 3.42
N LEU A 337 19.51 -3.42 2.99
CA LEU A 337 19.60 -3.04 1.59
C LEU A 337 21.05 -2.70 1.22
N ASN A 338 21.59 -3.35 0.20
CA ASN A 338 22.97 -3.17 -0.24
C ASN A 338 23.04 -2.58 -1.65
N LEU A 339 24.20 -1.97 -1.93
CA LEU A 339 24.51 -1.50 -3.28
C LEU A 339 24.57 -2.69 -4.24
N ARG A 340 23.90 -2.55 -5.40
CA ARG A 340 23.75 -3.55 -6.47
C ARG A 340 22.67 -4.62 -6.25
N ASP A 341 21.94 -4.57 -5.15
CA ASP A 341 20.75 -5.39 -4.98
C ASP A 341 19.73 -5.08 -6.08
N VAL A 342 18.94 -6.09 -6.44
CA VAL A 342 17.82 -5.93 -7.37
C VAL A 342 16.58 -5.66 -6.54
N VAL A 343 15.98 -4.49 -6.71
CA VAL A 343 14.77 -4.11 -5.99
C VAL A 343 13.58 -4.22 -6.93
N VAL A 344 12.53 -4.88 -6.47
CA VAL A 344 11.19 -4.86 -7.05
C VAL A 344 10.33 -3.95 -6.16
N ALA A 345 9.72 -2.93 -6.75
CA ALA A 345 8.84 -2.00 -6.05
C ALA A 345 7.57 -1.82 -6.89
N GLY A 346 6.44 -2.33 -6.39
CA GLY A 346 5.19 -2.37 -7.15
C GLY A 346 5.35 -3.05 -8.52
N ALA A 347 5.05 -2.32 -9.60
CA ALA A 347 5.15 -2.82 -10.97
C ALA A 347 6.52 -2.56 -11.65
N THR A 348 7.46 -1.92 -10.96
CA THR A 348 8.79 -1.61 -11.49
C THR A 348 9.87 -2.40 -10.74
N TRP A 349 11.01 -2.58 -11.39
CA TRP A 349 12.18 -3.17 -10.77
C TRP A 349 13.45 -2.53 -11.31
N GLY A 350 14.57 -2.76 -10.64
CA GLY A 350 15.87 -2.38 -11.17
C GLY A 350 17.00 -2.69 -10.21
N ARG A 351 18.22 -2.61 -10.74
CA ARG A 351 19.43 -2.77 -9.93
C ARG A 351 19.84 -1.43 -9.34
N ILE A 352 20.09 -1.41 -8.03
CA ILE A 352 20.59 -0.22 -7.34
C ILE A 352 21.96 0.18 -7.89
N LYS A 353 22.03 1.36 -8.49
CA LYS A 353 23.27 1.97 -9.01
C LYS A 353 23.98 2.82 -7.97
N ALA A 354 23.22 3.50 -7.13
CA ALA A 354 23.71 4.33 -6.04
C ALA A 354 22.63 4.50 -4.98
N MET A 355 23.07 4.77 -3.75
CA MET A 355 22.23 5.06 -2.60
C MET A 355 22.76 6.30 -1.88
N PHE A 356 21.84 7.14 -1.40
CA PHE A 356 22.15 8.37 -0.66
C PHE A 356 21.33 8.44 0.62
N ASP A 357 21.93 8.95 1.69
CA ASP A 357 21.21 9.23 2.94
C ASP A 357 20.41 10.54 2.88
N ASP A 358 19.74 10.88 3.98
CA ASP A 358 18.96 12.11 4.17
C ASP A 358 19.80 13.39 3.97
N ARG A 359 21.12 13.29 4.09
CA ARG A 359 22.09 14.38 3.94
C ARG A 359 22.75 14.40 2.56
N GLY A 360 22.31 13.54 1.64
CA GLY A 360 22.87 13.43 0.29
C GLY A 360 24.26 12.79 0.23
N LYS A 361 24.75 12.19 1.32
CA LYS A 361 26.01 11.44 1.35
C LYS A 361 25.77 10.03 0.83
N ARG A 362 26.72 9.53 0.05
CA ARG A 362 26.65 8.18 -0.52
C ARG A 362 26.78 7.12 0.56
N VAL A 363 25.83 6.19 0.58
CA VAL A 363 25.84 5.00 1.44
C VAL A 363 25.95 3.73 0.60
N ARG A 364 26.48 2.66 1.19
CA ARG A 364 26.61 1.34 0.53
C ARG A 364 25.70 0.28 1.12
N ARG A 365 25.18 0.54 2.32
CA ARG A 365 24.39 -0.36 3.14
C ARG A 365 23.36 0.50 3.88
N ALA A 366 22.11 0.07 3.91
CA ALA A 366 21.03 0.65 4.68
C ALA A 366 20.42 -0.44 5.56
N ASP A 367 20.52 -0.27 6.87
CA ASP A 367 19.98 -1.19 7.88
C ASP A 367 18.46 -0.94 8.09
N PRO A 368 17.75 -1.81 8.84
CA PRO A 368 16.35 -1.57 9.18
C PRO A 368 16.12 -0.18 9.79
N SER A 369 14.98 0.42 9.44
CA SER A 369 14.54 1.77 9.81
C SER A 369 15.39 2.91 9.24
N TYR A 370 16.31 2.62 8.31
CA TYR A 370 17.11 3.64 7.67
C TYR A 370 16.42 4.16 6.39
N PRO A 371 16.16 5.48 6.28
CA PRO A 371 15.64 6.07 5.05
C PRO A 371 16.78 6.26 4.03
N VAL A 372 16.54 5.89 2.77
CA VAL A 372 17.57 5.96 1.73
C VAL A 372 16.97 6.32 0.37
N GLU A 373 17.61 7.26 -0.35
CA GLU A 373 17.29 7.57 -1.75
C GLU A 373 18.04 6.59 -2.66
N ILE A 374 17.30 5.76 -3.40
CA ILE A 374 17.84 4.78 -4.34
C ILE A 374 17.73 5.27 -5.79
N LEU A 375 18.77 4.93 -6.56
CA LEU A 375 18.85 5.16 -8.00
C LEU A 375 18.99 3.84 -8.75
N GLY A 376 18.40 3.76 -9.94
CA GLY A 376 18.63 2.65 -10.87
C GLY A 376 17.40 1.79 -11.19
N LEU A 377 16.22 2.17 -10.68
CA LEU A 377 14.94 1.61 -11.11
C LEU A 377 14.69 1.91 -12.59
N LEU A 378 13.99 1.00 -13.28
CA LEU A 378 13.64 1.15 -14.69
C LEU A 378 12.59 2.24 -14.90
N ASP A 379 11.61 2.30 -14.01
CA ASP A 379 10.56 3.32 -13.96
C ASP A 379 10.34 3.81 -12.51
N VAL A 380 9.58 4.90 -12.35
CA VAL A 380 9.25 5.50 -11.05
C VAL A 380 8.16 4.68 -10.35
N PRO A 381 8.42 4.09 -9.17
CA PRO A 381 7.41 3.37 -8.40
C PRO A 381 6.35 4.35 -7.85
N GLN A 382 5.21 3.83 -7.38
CA GLN A 382 4.25 4.66 -6.69
C GLN A 382 4.65 4.83 -5.22
N ALA A 383 4.43 6.03 -4.68
CA ALA A 383 4.55 6.25 -3.24
C ALA A 383 3.56 5.33 -2.51
N GLY A 384 4.03 4.61 -1.49
CA GLY A 384 3.28 3.59 -0.76
C GLY A 384 3.46 2.16 -1.27
N ASP A 385 4.11 1.96 -2.42
CA ASP A 385 4.43 0.60 -2.88
C ASP A 385 5.38 -0.08 -1.89
N THR A 386 5.12 -1.35 -1.60
CA THR A 386 6.10 -2.18 -0.91
C THR A 386 7.23 -2.55 -1.86
N PHE A 387 8.44 -2.66 -1.33
CA PHE A 387 9.59 -3.14 -2.08
C PHE A 387 10.21 -4.36 -1.42
N LEU A 388 10.78 -5.22 -2.27
CA LEU A 388 11.54 -6.39 -1.88
C LEU A 388 12.85 -6.39 -2.66
N ALA A 389 13.95 -6.63 -1.95
CA ALA A 389 15.27 -6.81 -2.53
C ALA A 389 15.55 -8.29 -2.77
N TYR A 390 16.24 -8.56 -3.86
CA TYR A 390 16.67 -9.87 -4.29
C TYR A 390 18.15 -9.81 -4.69
N ASP A 391 18.86 -10.91 -4.45
CA ASP A 391 20.26 -11.05 -4.85
C ASP A 391 20.41 -11.20 -6.39
N ASP A 392 19.42 -11.83 -7.05
CA ASP A 392 19.47 -12.20 -8.47
C ASP A 392 18.32 -11.61 -9.31
N GLU A 393 18.65 -11.16 -10.53
CA GLU A 393 17.67 -10.61 -11.49
C GLU A 393 16.62 -11.62 -11.94
N ARG A 394 16.89 -12.93 -11.84
CA ARG A 394 15.92 -13.98 -12.22
C ARG A 394 14.83 -14.20 -11.18
N ALA A 395 15.11 -13.90 -9.91
CA ALA A 395 14.12 -14.00 -8.84
C ALA A 395 13.22 -12.75 -8.79
N ALA A 396 13.71 -11.64 -9.34
CA ALA A 396 13.00 -10.35 -9.41
C ALA A 396 12.14 -10.15 -10.66
N ARG A 397 12.29 -11.00 -11.69
CA ARG A 397 11.47 -11.03 -12.91
C ARG A 397 10.38 -12.07 -12.78
#